data_AF-A0A495DMD5-F1
#
_entry.id   AF-A0A495DMD5-F1
#
_cell.length_a   1.000
_cell.length_b   1.000
_cell.length_c   1.000
_cell.angle_alpha   90.00
_cell.angle_beta   90.00
_cell.angle_gamma   90.00
#
_symmetry.space_group_name_H-M   'P 1'
#
loop_
_entity.id
_entity.type
_entity.pdbx_description
1 polymer ?
#
loop_
_entity_poly.entity_id
_entity_poly.type
_entity_poly.pdbx_seq_one_letter_code
_entity_poly.pdbx_strand_id
1 'polypeptide(L)'
;MSRSNVLTLTMAIIAILMCGAFMVFGMIRLAGVEMSAHGWIALGLGTVVSLALGGVLSTVLVISRRRGFDEAAHEASRPDSPDA
;
A
#
# COMPACT_ATOMS: atom_id res chain seq x y z
N MET A 1 14.06 -18.45 16.55
CA MET A 1 13.26 -17.31 16.03
C MET A 1 13.91 -16.03 16.55
N SER A 2 14.34 -15.10 15.68
CA SER A 2 14.97 -13.85 16.17
C SER A 2 13.93 -13.02 16.94
N ARG A 3 14.35 -12.26 17.96
CA ARG A 3 13.45 -11.39 18.73
C ARG A 3 12.67 -10.42 17.81
N SER A 4 13.29 -9.97 16.72
CA SER A 4 12.66 -9.12 15.71
C SER A 4 11.56 -9.82 14.93
N ASN A 5 11.72 -11.11 14.61
CA ASN A 5 10.68 -11.91 13.93
C ASN A 5 9.48 -12.17 14.84
N VAL A 6 9.71 -12.38 16.14
CA VAL A 6 8.63 -12.52 17.13
C VAL A 6 7.83 -11.22 17.23
N LEU A 7 8.52 -10.07 17.27
CA LEU A 7 7.88 -8.76 17.35
C LEU A 7 7.08 -8.42 16.09
N THR A 8 7.62 -8.66 14.89
CA THR A 8 6.89 -8.46 13.63
C THR A 8 5.68 -9.36 13.52
N LEU A 9 5.81 -10.64 13.88
CA LEU A 9 4.68 -11.58 13.88
C LEU A 9 3.59 -11.13 14.85
N THR A 10 3.96 -10.71 16.06
CA THR A 10 3.00 -10.24 17.08
C THR A 10 2.26 -8.99 16.60
N MET A 11 2.98 -8.03 16.00
CA MET A 11 2.36 -6.83 15.42
C MET A 11 1.42 -7.16 14.26
N ALA A 12 1.79 -8.09 13.38
CA ALA A 12 0.92 -8.52 12.29
C ALA A 12 -0.38 -9.15 12.82
N ILE A 13 -0.29 -10.00 13.85
CA ILE A 13 -1.45 -10.62 14.49
C ILE A 13 -2.36 -9.54 15.11
N ILE A 14 -1.79 -8.59 15.86
CA ILE A 14 -2.55 -7.50 16.47
C ILE A 14 -3.27 -6.67 15.40
N ALA A 15 -2.59 -6.34 14.30
CA ALA A 15 -3.19 -5.58 13.20
C ALA A 15 -4.37 -6.32 12.56
N ILE A 16 -4.23 -7.63 12.33
CA ILE A 16 -5.32 -8.48 11.80
C ILE A 16 -6.50 -8.53 12.78
N LEU A 17 -6.24 -8.72 14.07
CA LEU A 17 -7.29 -8.75 15.09
C LEU A 17 -8.03 -7.40 15.20
N MET A 18 -7.31 -6.28 15.14
CA MET A 18 -7.89 -4.94 15.13
C MET A 18 -8.76 -4.71 13.90
N CYS A 19 -8.30 -5.14 12.72
CA CYS A 19 -9.09 -5.07 11.49
C CYS A 19 -10.38 -5.90 11.57
N GLY A 20 -10.27 -7.13 12.09
CA GLY A 20 -11.44 -7.99 12.31
C GLY A 20 -12.43 -7.39 13.31
N ALA A 21 -11.95 -6.87 14.44
CA ALA A 21 -12.79 -6.20 15.43
C ALA A 21 -13.51 -4.97 14.84
N PHE A 22 -12.81 -4.16 14.03
CA PHE A 22 -13.40 -3.02 13.33
C PHE A 22 -14.50 -3.44 12.35
N MET A 23 -14.29 -4.51 11.57
CA MET A 23 -15.33 -5.03 10.66
C MET A 23 -16.56 -5.50 11.43
N VAL A 24 -16.38 -6.30 12.49
CA VAL A 24 -17.51 -6.79 13.31
C VAL A 24 -18.26 -5.62 13.94
N PHE A 25 -17.54 -4.65 14.49
CA PHE A 25 -18.13 -3.43 15.02
C PHE A 25 -18.93 -2.66 13.95
N GLY A 26 -18.36 -2.48 12.75
CA GLY A 26 -19.03 -1.85 11.62
C GLY A 26 -20.31 -2.57 11.23
N MET A 27 -20.28 -3.90 11.10
CA MET A 27 -21.47 -4.70 10.76
C MET A 27 -22.59 -4.57 11.78
N ILE A 28 -22.27 -4.55 13.09
CA ILE A 28 -23.27 -4.37 14.14
C ILE A 28 -23.86 -2.95 14.10
N ARG A 29 -23.02 -1.94 13.88
CA ARG A 29 -23.44 -0.52 13.95
C ARG A 29 -24.15 -0.02 12.70
N LEU A 30 -23.85 -0.60 11.55
CA LEU A 30 -24.51 -0.32 10.28
C LEU A 30 -25.61 -1.34 9.96
N ALA A 31 -25.96 -2.22 10.90
CA ALA A 31 -27.04 -3.17 10.73
C ALA A 31 -28.35 -2.45 10.38
N GLY A 32 -28.87 -2.72 9.17
CA GLY A 32 -30.08 -2.07 8.63
C GLY A 32 -29.83 -0.87 7.72
N VAL A 33 -28.58 -0.47 7.48
CA VAL A 33 -28.22 0.54 6.47
C VAL A 33 -28.00 -0.16 5.14
N GLU A 34 -28.96 -0.06 4.22
CA GLU A 34 -28.79 -0.53 2.85
C GLU A 34 -28.09 0.52 1.99
N MET A 35 -26.98 0.14 1.37
CA MET A 35 -26.25 1.00 0.44
C MET A 35 -26.92 0.95 -0.94
N SER A 36 -27.26 2.13 -1.48
CA SER A 36 -27.82 2.27 -2.84
C SER A 36 -26.87 1.67 -3.90
N ALA A 37 -27.43 1.25 -5.04
CA ALA A 37 -26.68 0.69 -6.17
C ALA A 37 -25.51 1.61 -6.61
N HIS A 38 -25.71 2.92 -6.58
CA HIS A 38 -24.67 3.90 -6.89
C HIS A 38 -23.51 3.85 -5.90
N GLY A 39 -23.79 3.61 -4.61
CA GLY A 39 -22.77 3.50 -3.56
C GLY A 39 -21.88 2.27 -3.74
N TRP A 40 -22.46 1.14 -4.11
CA TRP A 40 -21.71 -0.07 -4.44
C TRP A 40 -20.82 0.11 -5.68
N ILE A 41 -21.34 0.74 -6.72
CA ILE A 41 -20.57 1.04 -7.94
C ILE A 41 -19.42 1.99 -7.63
N ALA A 42 -19.67 3.06 -6.87
CA ALA A 42 -18.64 4.01 -6.47
C ALA A 42 -17.55 3.35 -5.61
N LEU A 43 -17.94 2.51 -4.65
CA LEU A 43 -17.01 1.77 -3.79
C LEU A 43 -16.17 0.79 -4.61
N GLY A 44 -16.78 0.02 -5.50
CA GLY A 44 -16.08 -0.92 -6.37
C GLY A 44 -15.10 -0.21 -7.30
N LEU A 45 -15.56 0.84 -7.98
CA LEU A 45 -14.74 1.62 -8.92
C LEU A 45 -13.56 2.30 -8.21
N GLY A 46 -13.81 2.97 -7.08
CA GLY A 46 -12.76 3.61 -6.29
C GLY A 46 -11.72 2.61 -5.79
N THR A 47 -12.16 1.42 -5.37
CA THR A 47 -11.28 0.33 -4.93
C THR A 47 -10.40 -0.16 -6.08
N VAL A 48 -11.00 -0.46 -7.25
CA VAL A 48 -10.27 -0.95 -8.43
C VAL A 48 -9.27 0.07 -8.94
N VAL A 49 -9.67 1.34 -9.04
CA VAL A 49 -8.78 2.42 -9.50
C VAL A 49 -7.60 2.60 -8.54
N SER A 50 -7.83 2.53 -7.23
CA SER A 50 -6.77 2.64 -6.22
C SER A 50 -5.78 1.47 -6.29
N LEU A 51 -6.29 0.24 -6.47
CA LEU A 51 -5.47 -0.96 -6.68
C LEU A 51 -4.66 -0.89 -7.97
N ALA A 52 -5.29 -0.46 -9.07
CA ALA A 52 -4.61 -0.26 -10.34
C ALA A 52 -3.51 0.80 -10.21
N LEU A 53 -3.79 1.93 -9.56
CA LEU A 53 -2.82 2.99 -9.35
C LEU A 53 -1.64 2.51 -8.49
N GLY A 54 -1.92 1.86 -7.35
CA GLY A 54 -0.87 1.28 -6.50
C GLY A 54 -0.02 0.22 -7.21
N GLY A 55 -0.65 -0.63 -8.02
CA GLY A 55 0.02 -1.62 -8.85
C GLY A 55 0.88 -1.00 -9.95
N VAL A 56 0.37 0.04 -10.62
CA VAL A 56 1.12 0.80 -11.62
C VAL A 56 2.33 1.46 -10.99
N LEU A 57 2.18 2.16 -9.85
CA LEU A 57 3.28 2.78 -9.12
C LEU A 57 4.35 1.76 -8.74
N SER A 58 3.93 0.60 -8.19
CA SER A 58 4.84 -0.48 -7.84
C SER A 58 5.56 -1.06 -9.06
N THR A 59 4.85 -1.20 -10.18
CA THR A 59 5.40 -1.70 -11.45
C THR A 59 6.43 -0.73 -12.04
N VAL A 60 6.15 0.57 -12.01
CA VAL A 60 7.09 1.62 -12.46
C VAL A 60 8.40 1.54 -11.68
N LEU A 61 8.34 1.40 -10.36
CA LEU A 61 9.56 1.25 -9.54
C LEU A 61 10.37 -0.01 -9.90
N VAL A 62 9.70 -1.13 -10.19
CA VAL A 62 10.38 -2.36 -10.62
C VAL A 62 11.03 -2.19 -12.00
N ILE A 63 10.35 -1.54 -12.94
CA ILE A 63 10.89 -1.27 -14.28
C ILE A 63 12.05 -0.27 -14.19
N SER A 64 11.94 0.76 -13.34
CA SER A 64 12.97 1.77 -13.12
C SER A 64 14.31 1.14 -12.73
N ARG A 65 14.27 0.31 -11.68
CA ARG A 65 15.44 -0.44 -11.20
C ARG A 65 16.01 -1.41 -12.23
N ARG A 66 15.17 -2.05 -13.05
CA ARG A 66 15.65 -2.98 -14.10
C ARG A 66 16.34 -2.28 -15.26
N ARG A 67 15.94 -1.04 -15.55
CA ARG A 67 16.43 -0.28 -16.72
C ARG A 67 17.56 0.70 -16.39
N GLY A 68 17.96 0.81 -15.12
CA GLY A 68 19.04 1.71 -14.70
C GLY A 68 18.61 3.18 -14.61
N PHE A 69 17.30 3.46 -14.62
CA PHE A 69 16.78 4.84 -14.60
C PHE A 69 17.06 5.53 -13.26
N ASP A 70 17.03 4.77 -12.16
CA ASP A 70 17.33 5.30 -10.83
C ASP A 70 18.83 5.67 -10.70
N GLU A 71 19.72 4.85 -11.25
CA GLU A 71 21.17 5.09 -11.26
C GLU A 71 21.55 6.28 -12.14
N ALA A 72 20.96 6.40 -13.34
CA ALA A 72 21.18 7.53 -14.23
C ALA A 72 20.70 8.86 -13.62
N ALA A 73 19.58 8.85 -12.90
CA ALA A 73 19.11 10.01 -12.15
C ALA A 73 20.05 10.37 -10.99
N HIS A 74 20.65 9.38 -10.34
CA HIS A 74 21.57 9.61 -9.22
C HIS A 74 22.90 10.23 -9.67
N GLU A 75 23.46 9.79 -10.80
CA GLU A 75 24.69 10.37 -11.38
C GLU A 75 24.48 11.80 -11.86
N ALA A 76 23.35 12.07 -12.53
CA ALA A 76 23.01 13.43 -12.98
C ALA A 76 22.82 14.44 -11.82
N SER A 77 22.51 13.93 -10.62
CA SER A 77 22.31 14.73 -9.42
C SER A 77 23.58 14.86 -8.57
N ARG A 78 24.69 14.21 -8.95
CA ARG A 78 25.95 14.26 -8.21
C ARG A 78 26.56 15.66 -8.40
N PRO A 79 26.71 16.48 -7.34
CA PRO A 79 27.44 17.72 -7.46
C PRO A 79 28.90 17.37 -7.75
N ASP A 80 29.42 17.93 -8.84
CA ASP A 80 30.79 17.74 -9.29
C ASP A 80 31.73 18.13 -8.13
N SER A 81 32.39 17.14 -7.54
CA SER A 81 33.40 17.38 -6.52
C SER A 81 34.64 17.95 -7.22
N PRO A 82 35.08 19.18 -6.91
CA PRO A 82 36.11 19.90 -7.64
C PRO A 82 37.52 19.39 -7.26
N ASP A 83 37.83 18.18 -7.69
CA ASP A 83 39.12 17.54 -7.48
C ASP A 83 39.44 16.62 -8.68
N ALA A 84 39.70 17.28 -9.83
CA ALA A 84 40.31 16.74 -11.04
C ALA A 84 41.54 17.59 -11.42
#